data_AF-A0A1G6KE89-F1
#
_entry.id   AF-A0A1G6KE89-F1
#
_cell.length_a   1.000
_cell.length_b   1.000
_cell.length_c   1.000
_cell.angle_alpha   90.00
_cell.angle_beta   90.00
_cell.angle_gamma   90.00
#
_symmetry.space_group_name_H-M   'P 1'
#
loop_
_entity.id
_entity.type
_entity.pdbx_description
1 polymer ?
#
loop_
_entity_poly.entity_id
_entity_poly.type
_entity_poly.pdbx_seq_one_letter_code
_entity_poly.pdbx_strand_id
1 'polypeptide(L)'
;MKFTTLACALLALLWLSLRVQAQTQPQPEDYAYLRRIRVPDAVVNCVAALDQWVHKAQRYDSLLVPDRHALSAKIEQPAPVNATPVPSASAAVAQSTPIDTLINLHAFAKVRGKYAWVPVKATCGIWHSHVVDVALSPRSTRTSSPIQ
;
A
#
# COMPACT_ATOMS: atom_id res chain seq x y z
N MET A 1 -8.36 -27.90 -47.51
CA MET A 1 -9.18 -26.72 -47.16
C MET A 1 -9.67 -26.69 -45.70
N LYS A 2 -9.87 -27.83 -45.02
CA LYS A 2 -10.30 -27.86 -43.60
C LYS A 2 -9.19 -27.54 -42.58
N PHE A 3 -7.93 -27.83 -42.92
CA PHE A 3 -6.78 -27.55 -42.03
C PHE A 3 -6.43 -26.06 -41.95
N THR A 4 -6.57 -25.33 -43.06
CA THR A 4 -6.32 -23.88 -43.11
C THR A 4 -7.32 -23.08 -42.28
N THR A 5 -8.60 -23.48 -42.26
CA THR A 5 -9.62 -22.85 -41.42
C THR A 5 -9.39 -23.13 -39.93
N LEU A 6 -8.95 -24.34 -39.59
CA LEU A 6 -8.61 -24.71 -38.21
C LEU A 6 -7.37 -23.96 -37.70
N ALA A 7 -6.35 -23.81 -38.53
CA ALA A 7 -5.15 -23.04 -38.19
C ALA A 7 -5.47 -21.55 -37.96
N CYS A 8 -6.27 -20.92 -38.83
CA CYS A 8 -6.72 -19.55 -38.64
C CYS A 8 -7.57 -19.37 -37.37
N ALA A 9 -8.47 -20.31 -37.07
CA ALA A 9 -9.29 -20.26 -35.87
C ALA A 9 -8.45 -20.37 -34.59
N LEU A 10 -7.47 -21.26 -34.55
CA LEU A 10 -6.54 -21.41 -33.42
C LEU A 10 -5.66 -20.18 -33.25
N LEU A 11 -5.17 -19.58 -34.35
CA LEU A 11 -4.40 -18.35 -34.29
C LEU A 11 -5.25 -17.21 -33.74
N ALA A 12 -6.48 -17.03 -34.22
CA ALA A 12 -7.39 -16.00 -33.71
C ALA A 12 -7.66 -16.18 -32.21
N LEU A 13 -7.92 -17.41 -31.75
CA LEU A 13 -8.10 -17.72 -30.33
C LEU A 13 -6.86 -17.39 -29.48
N LEU A 14 -5.66 -17.71 -29.98
CA LEU A 14 -4.40 -17.38 -29.31
C LEU A 14 -4.20 -15.87 -29.20
N TRP A 15 -4.54 -15.12 -30.25
CA TRP A 15 -4.44 -13.66 -30.24
C TRP A 15 -5.46 -13.02 -29.29
N LEU A 16 -6.69 -13.53 -29.22
CA LEU A 16 -7.67 -13.07 -28.24
C LEU A 16 -7.21 -13.39 -26.81
N SER A 17 -6.67 -14.58 -26.54
CA SER A 17 -6.22 -14.96 -25.21
C SER A 17 -5.03 -14.10 -24.73
N LEU A 18 -4.06 -13.79 -25.60
CA LEU A 18 -2.98 -12.86 -25.27
C LEU A 18 -3.51 -11.45 -24.93
N ARG A 19 -4.51 -10.95 -25.67
CA ARG A 19 -5.11 -9.63 -25.41
C ARG A 19 -5.86 -9.58 -24.08
N VAL A 20 -6.55 -10.66 -23.71
CA VAL A 20 -7.27 -10.76 -22.43
C VAL A 20 -6.30 -10.75 -21.23
N GLN A 21 -5.17 -11.47 -21.33
CA GLN A 21 -4.14 -11.47 -20.29
C GLN A 21 -3.45 -10.09 -20.12
N ALA A 22 -3.35 -9.30 -21.20
CA ALA A 22 -2.78 -7.96 -21.13
C ALA A 22 -3.71 -6.93 -20.44
N GLN A 23 -5.03 -7.17 -20.43
CA GLN A 23 -6.01 -6.28 -19.77
C GLN A 23 -6.23 -6.61 -18.29
N THR A 24 -5.67 -7.72 -17.79
CA THR A 24 -5.87 -8.15 -16.39
C THR A 24 -4.97 -7.42 -15.41
N GLN A 25 -4.15 -6.47 -15.87
CA GLN A 25 -3.41 -5.61 -14.95
C GLN A 25 -4.43 -4.73 -14.22
N PRO A 26 -4.54 -4.85 -12.88
CA PRO A 26 -5.51 -4.08 -12.12
C PRO A 26 -5.26 -2.60 -12.42
N GLN A 27 -6.30 -1.90 -12.89
CA GLN A 27 -6.22 -0.46 -13.03
C GLN A 27 -5.88 0.11 -11.64
N PRO A 28 -4.99 1.11 -11.55
CA PRO A 28 -4.77 1.81 -10.29
C PRO A 28 -6.12 2.32 -9.81
N GLU A 29 -6.55 1.87 -8.63
CA GLU A 29 -7.78 2.36 -7.99
C GLU A 29 -7.71 3.89 -7.92
N ASP A 30 -8.72 4.57 -8.47
CA ASP A 30 -8.77 6.03 -8.41
C ASP A 30 -9.29 6.47 -7.04
N TYR A 31 -8.35 6.74 -6.14
CA TYR A 31 -8.64 7.27 -4.82
C TYR A 31 -9.12 8.74 -4.82
N ALA A 32 -9.51 9.31 -5.97
CA ALA A 32 -10.13 10.64 -6.05
C ALA A 32 -11.36 10.81 -5.15
N TYR A 33 -12.06 9.73 -4.81
CA TYR A 33 -13.17 9.80 -3.85
C TYR A 33 -12.72 10.23 -2.45
N LEU A 34 -11.50 9.88 -2.02
CA LEU A 34 -10.95 10.29 -0.73
C LEU A 34 -10.78 11.82 -0.65
N ARG A 35 -10.47 12.46 -1.79
CA ARG A 35 -10.40 13.94 -1.87
C ARG A 35 -11.76 14.58 -1.61
N ARG A 36 -12.86 13.94 -2.03
CA ARG A 36 -14.22 14.45 -1.83
C ARG A 36 -14.62 14.46 -0.35
N ILE A 37 -14.11 13.51 0.44
CA ILE A 37 -14.31 13.46 1.90
C ILE A 37 -13.25 14.26 2.67
N ARG A 38 -12.48 15.12 2.00
CA ARG A 38 -11.45 16.00 2.59
C ARG A 38 -10.25 15.27 3.19
N VAL A 39 -9.89 14.09 2.66
CA VAL A 39 -8.60 13.48 2.99
C VAL A 39 -7.48 14.28 2.31
N PRO A 40 -6.38 14.63 3.01
CA PRO A 40 -5.26 15.34 2.42
C PRO A 40 -4.61 14.57 1.26
N ASP A 41 -4.19 15.27 0.19
CA ASP A 41 -3.59 14.64 -0.99
C ASP A 41 -2.38 13.77 -0.66
N ALA A 42 -1.57 14.17 0.32
CA ALA A 42 -0.44 13.40 0.80
C ALA A 42 -0.87 12.00 1.32
N VAL A 43 -2.01 11.92 2.01
CA VAL A 43 -2.58 10.66 2.50
C VAL A 43 -3.16 9.86 1.34
N VAL A 44 -3.85 10.50 0.39
CA VAL A 44 -4.37 9.83 -0.82
C VAL A 44 -3.25 9.17 -1.61
N ASN A 45 -2.14 9.89 -1.84
CA ASN A 45 -0.97 9.37 -2.53
C ASN A 45 -0.29 8.24 -1.74
N CYS A 46 -0.25 8.34 -0.41
CA CYS A 46 0.25 7.28 0.46
C CYS A 46 -0.61 6.00 0.35
N VAL A 47 -1.94 6.11 0.37
CA VAL A 47 -2.84 4.95 0.20
C VAL A 47 -2.63 4.28 -1.16
N ALA A 48 -2.54 5.07 -2.23
CA ALA A 48 -2.28 4.56 -3.57
C ALA A 48 -0.92 3.84 -3.68
N ALA A 49 0.13 4.43 -3.11
CA ALA A 49 1.47 3.83 -3.10
C ALA A 49 1.51 2.53 -2.27
N LEU A 50 0.82 2.50 -1.12
CA LEU A 50 0.73 1.31 -0.28
C LEU A 50 -0.01 0.17 -0.98
N ASP A 51 -1.14 0.46 -1.62
CA ASP A 51 -1.89 -0.55 -2.36
C ASP A 51 -1.03 -1.15 -3.48
N GLN A 52 -0.37 -0.31 -4.29
CA GLN A 52 0.54 -0.77 -5.34
C GLN A 52 1.72 -1.59 -4.78
N TRP A 53 2.28 -1.19 -3.64
CA TRP A 53 3.37 -1.92 -3.00
C TRP A 53 2.92 -3.30 -2.48
N VAL A 54 1.72 -3.40 -1.89
CA VAL A 54 1.20 -4.67 -1.36
C VAL A 54 1.06 -5.73 -2.45
N HIS A 55 0.65 -5.35 -3.66
CA HIS A 55 0.57 -6.28 -4.79
C HIS A 55 1.93 -6.93 -5.13
N LYS A 56 3.05 -6.24 -4.84
CA LYS A 56 4.42 -6.72 -5.07
C LYS A 56 5.05 -7.34 -3.82
N ALA A 57 4.47 -7.15 -2.65
CA ALA A 57 5.02 -7.63 -1.39
C ALA A 57 4.84 -9.14 -1.21
N GLN A 58 5.80 -9.79 -0.54
CA GLN A 58 5.72 -11.24 -0.32
C GLN A 58 4.69 -11.65 0.74
N ARG A 59 4.44 -10.81 1.73
CA ARG A 59 3.63 -11.17 2.91
C ARG A 59 2.13 -10.94 2.75
N TYR A 60 1.75 -9.96 1.94
CA TYR A 60 0.37 -9.51 1.81
C TYR A 60 -0.04 -9.52 0.33
N ASP A 61 -1.33 -9.75 0.08
CA ASP A 61 -1.91 -9.77 -1.28
C ASP A 61 -2.69 -8.50 -1.59
N SER A 62 -3.36 -7.93 -0.60
CA SER A 62 -4.26 -6.79 -0.77
C SER A 62 -4.31 -5.93 0.49
N LEU A 63 -4.62 -4.65 0.31
CA LEU A 63 -4.77 -3.69 1.38
C LEU A 63 -6.20 -3.13 1.39
N LEU A 64 -6.74 -2.92 2.59
CA LEU A 64 -8.02 -2.24 2.78
C LEU A 64 -7.80 -1.13 3.79
N VAL A 65 -8.01 0.11 3.36
CA VAL A 65 -7.94 1.31 4.21
C VAL A 65 -9.36 1.83 4.40
N PRO A 66 -9.97 1.65 5.58
CA PRO A 66 -11.28 2.24 5.86
C PRO A 66 -11.21 3.77 5.82
N ASP A 67 -12.25 4.43 5.29
CA ASP A 67 -12.31 5.88 5.13
C ASP A 67 -12.03 6.63 6.45
N ARG A 68 -12.59 6.15 7.56
CA ARG A 68 -12.34 6.71 8.90
C ARG A 68 -10.85 6.73 9.27
N HIS A 69 -10.07 5.75 8.82
CA HIS A 69 -8.65 5.64 9.11
C HIS A 69 -7.80 6.49 8.17
N ALA A 70 -8.27 6.71 6.93
CA ALA A 70 -7.68 7.70 6.03
C ALA A 70 -7.92 9.12 6.56
N LEU A 71 -9.13 9.41 7.07
CA LEU A 71 -9.46 10.69 7.70
C LEU A 71 -8.70 10.94 9.01
N SER A 72 -8.41 9.87 9.77
CA SER A 72 -7.64 9.96 11.01
C SER A 72 -6.14 9.72 10.82
N ALA A 73 -5.63 9.80 9.58
CA ALA A 73 -4.23 9.59 9.30
C ALA A 73 -3.38 10.67 10.00
N LYS A 74 -2.32 10.24 10.67
CA LYS A 74 -1.42 11.13 11.39
C LYS A 74 -0.29 11.54 10.45
N ILE A 75 -0.23 12.83 10.12
CA ILE A 75 0.85 13.41 9.33
C ILE A 75 1.85 14.02 10.32
N GLU A 76 3.04 13.45 10.38
CA GLU A 76 4.15 13.92 11.22
C GLU A 76 5.18 14.58 10.32
N GLN A 77 5.54 15.84 10.62
CA GLN A 77 6.71 16.47 10.02
C GLN A 77 7.91 16.15 10.91
N PRO A 78 8.94 15.44 10.42
CA PRO A 78 10.17 15.25 11.17
C PRO A 78 10.73 16.63 11.54
N ALA A 79 11.11 16.78 12.81
CA ALA A 79 11.74 18.02 13.25
C ALA A 79 12.98 18.29 12.38
N PRO A 80 13.25 19.54 11.99
CA PRO A 80 14.46 19.86 11.25
C PRO A 80 15.68 19.38 12.04
N VAL A 81 16.67 18.83 11.33
CA VAL A 81 17.88 18.14 11.82
C VAL A 81 18.78 18.99 12.76
N ASN A 82 18.38 20.23 13.09
CA ASN A 82 19.08 21.11 14.02
C ASN A 82 18.69 20.91 15.50
N ALA A 83 17.82 19.96 15.84
CA ALA A 83 17.61 19.56 17.23
C ALA A 83 18.61 18.45 17.61
N THR A 84 19.56 18.81 18.47
CA THR A 84 20.59 17.97 19.12
C THR A 84 20.18 16.49 19.32
N PRO A 85 21.01 15.52 18.89
CA PRO A 85 20.65 14.10 19.00
C PRO A 85 20.77 13.63 20.45
N VAL A 86 19.64 13.27 21.05
CA VAL A 86 19.61 12.41 22.24
C VAL A 86 19.63 10.96 21.73
N PRO A 87 20.64 10.14 22.06
CA PRO A 87 20.73 8.78 21.55
C PRO A 87 19.75 7.89 22.31
N SER A 88 18.58 7.62 21.73
CA SER A 88 17.73 6.52 22.17
C SER A 88 18.08 5.27 21.35
N ALA A 89 18.71 4.31 22.03
CA ALA A 89 19.08 3.03 21.48
C ALA A 89 17.84 2.24 21.02
N SER A 90 17.90 1.75 19.78
CA SER A 90 17.07 0.72 19.13
C SER A 90 16.34 1.21 17.88
N ALA A 91 17.06 1.41 16.78
CA ALA A 91 16.47 1.31 15.45
C ALA A 91 17.53 0.75 14.50
N ALA A 92 17.19 -0.41 13.91
CA ALA A 92 17.93 -0.99 12.81
C ALA A 92 18.19 0.07 11.73
N VAL A 93 19.36 -0.01 11.10
CA VAL A 93 19.86 0.87 10.04
C VAL A 93 18.82 1.03 8.92
N ALA A 94 17.92 2.00 9.07
CA ALA A 94 17.12 2.51 7.98
C ALA A 94 18.01 3.56 7.31
N GLN A 95 18.35 3.32 6.03
CA GLN A 95 18.99 4.32 5.19
C GLN A 95 18.20 5.63 5.35
N SER A 96 18.86 6.68 5.84
CA SER A 96 18.25 7.97 6.08
C SER A 96 17.97 8.64 4.73
N THR A 97 16.96 8.16 4.01
CA THR A 97 16.36 8.91 2.91
C THR A 97 15.83 10.20 3.52
N PRO A 98 16.08 11.38 2.91
CA PRO A 98 15.52 12.62 3.40
C PRO A 98 13.99 12.50 3.31
N ILE A 99 13.33 12.36 4.46
CA ILE A 99 11.87 12.30 4.57
C ILE A 99 11.44 13.61 5.20
N ASP A 100 10.58 14.36 4.50
CA ASP A 100 10.06 15.65 4.97
C ASP A 100 8.74 15.47 5.73
N THR A 101 8.01 14.39 5.44
CA THR A 101 6.73 14.07 6.08
C THR A 101 6.57 12.56 6.21
N LEU A 102 6.18 12.11 7.40
CA LEU A 102 5.85 10.73 7.69
C LEU A 102 4.34 10.62 7.93
N ILE A 103 3.66 9.81 7.13
CA ILE A 103 2.22 9.53 7.30
C ILE A 103 2.06 8.19 7.99
N ASN A 104 1.29 8.17 9.07
CA ASN A 104 0.90 6.95 9.77
C ASN A 104 -0.62 6.76 9.64
N LEU A 105 -1.07 5.60 9.19
CA LEU A 105 -2.49 5.27 9.13
C LEU A 105 -2.76 3.81 9.53
N HIS A 106 -4.03 3.53 9.83
CA HIS A 106 -4.47 2.17 10.16
C HIS A 106 -5.14 1.53 8.96
N ALA A 107 -4.82 0.27 8.71
CA ALA A 107 -5.38 -0.49 7.60
C ALA A 107 -5.55 -1.96 7.98
N PHE A 108 -6.17 -2.72 7.09
CA PHE A 108 -6.21 -4.17 7.13
C PHE A 108 -5.47 -4.71 5.92
N ALA A 109 -4.59 -5.68 6.13
CA ALA A 109 -3.89 -6.34 5.05
C ALA A 109 -4.32 -7.81 4.97
N LYS A 110 -4.60 -8.28 3.76
CA LYS A 110 -4.88 -9.70 3.50
C LYS A 110 -3.56 -10.45 3.44
N VAL A 111 -3.41 -11.47 4.29
CA VAL A 111 -2.18 -12.27 4.33
C VAL A 111 -2.09 -13.18 3.11
N ARG A 112 -0.94 -13.19 2.45
CA ARG A 112 -0.72 -13.98 1.23
C ARG A 112 -0.96 -15.47 1.47
N GLY A 113 -1.77 -16.08 0.61
CA GLY A 113 -2.12 -17.50 0.71
C GLY A 113 -3.02 -17.85 1.90
N LYS A 114 -3.57 -16.86 2.62
CA LYS A 114 -4.53 -17.07 3.70
C LYS A 114 -5.79 -16.23 3.46
N TYR A 115 -6.94 -16.76 3.86
CA TYR A 115 -8.21 -16.03 3.85
C TYR A 115 -8.38 -15.20 5.15
N ALA A 116 -7.32 -14.51 5.58
CA ALA A 116 -7.29 -13.78 6.83
C ALA A 116 -6.87 -12.33 6.60
N TRP A 117 -7.66 -11.41 7.15
CA TRP A 117 -7.35 -9.99 7.23
C TRP A 117 -6.76 -9.68 8.60
N VAL A 118 -5.59 -9.03 8.61
CA VAL A 118 -4.92 -8.64 9.85
C VAL A 118 -4.85 -7.12 9.97
N PRO A 119 -5.09 -6.55 11.16
CA PRO A 119 -4.91 -5.12 11.37
C PRO A 119 -3.42 -4.78 11.27
N VAL A 120 -3.11 -3.75 10.50
CA VAL A 120 -1.75 -3.24 10.29
C VAL A 120 -1.69 -1.74 10.56
N LYS A 121 -0.51 -1.28 10.97
CA LYS A 121 -0.15 0.13 10.91
C LYS A 121 0.67 0.33 9.63
N ALA A 122 0.17 1.18 8.76
CA ALA A 122 0.82 1.54 7.51
C ALA A 122 1.54 2.87 7.67
N THR A 123 2.73 2.95 7.09
CA THR A 123 3.57 4.14 7.12
C THR A 123 4.03 4.50 5.72
N CYS A 124 4.02 5.79 5.39
CA CYS A 124 4.59 6.32 4.15
C CYS A 124 5.54 7.48 4.47
N GLY A 125 6.75 7.41 3.92
CA GLY A 125 7.69 8.53 3.89
C GLY A 125 7.47 9.35 2.62
N ILE A 126 7.35 10.66 2.77
CA ILE A 126 7.18 11.61 1.67
C ILE A 126 8.40 12.54 1.62
N TRP A 127 8.92 12.72 0.41
CA TRP A 127 9.98 13.66 0.07
C TRP A 127 9.53 14.51 -1.11
N HIS A 128 9.58 15.84 -0.99
CA HIS A 128 9.14 16.77 -2.04
C HIS A 128 7.79 16.36 -2.68
N SER A 129 6.76 16.06 -1.88
CA SER A 129 5.43 15.61 -2.32
C SER A 129 5.34 14.21 -2.98
N HIS A 130 6.45 13.49 -3.09
CA HIS A 130 6.50 12.13 -3.61
C HIS A 130 6.65 11.10 -2.49
N VAL A 131 5.96 9.96 -2.61
CA VAL A 131 6.13 8.84 -1.68
C VAL A 131 7.44 8.12 -2.02
N VAL A 132 8.38 8.09 -1.08
CA VAL A 132 9.70 7.47 -1.24
C VAL A 132 9.87 6.19 -0.43
N ASP A 133 9.09 6.03 0.64
CA ASP A 133 9.14 4.84 1.48
C ASP A 133 7.71 4.41 1.87
N VAL A 134 7.51 3.11 1.98
CA VAL A 134 6.23 2.49 2.37
C VAL A 134 6.50 1.24 3.20
N ALA A 135 5.80 1.11 4.33
CA ALA A 135 5.90 -0.07 5.16
C ALA A 135 4.58 -0.43 5.83
N LEU A 136 4.38 -1.73 6.05
CA LEU A 136 3.29 -2.29 6.83
C LEU A 136 3.84 -3.04 8.04
N SER A 137 3.38 -2.65 9.22
CA SER A 137 3.70 -3.35 10.47
C SER A 137 2.42 -3.99 11.04
N PRO A 138 2.42 -5.28 11.40
CA PRO A 138 1.27 -5.91 12.04
C PRO A 138 0.98 -5.26 13.38
N ARG A 139 -0.29 -4.92 13.63
CA ARG A 139 -0.71 -4.41 14.93
C ARG A 139 -0.82 -5.61 15.86
N SER A 140 0.13 -5.73 16.79
CA SER A 140 -0.01 -6.70 17.87
C SER A 140 -1.25 -6.30 18.69
N THR A 141 -2.28 -7.14 18.64
CA THR A 141 -3.39 -7.08 19.59
C THR A 141 -2.79 -7.45 20.94
N ARG A 142 -2.29 -6.46 21.68
CA ARG A 142 -1.92 -6.66 23.08
C ARG A 142 -3.21 -7.12 23.77
N THR A 143 -3.24 -8.39 24.16
CA THR A 143 -4.30 -9.04 24.93
C THR A 143 -4.85 -8.05 25.94
N SER A 144 -6.14 -7.74 25.82
CA SER A 144 -6.88 -7.04 26.86
C SER A 144 -6.64 -7.77 28.17
N SER A 145 -6.04 -7.08 29.14
CA SER A 145 -5.94 -7.55 30.51
C SER A 145 -7.34 -8.03 30.94
N PRO A 146 -7.51 -9.25 31.47
CA PRO A 146 -8.76 -9.59 32.12
C PRO A 146 -8.93 -8.62 33.28
N ILE A 147 -10.06 -7.91 33.27
CA ILE A 147 -10.54 -7.16 34.43
C ILE A 147 -10.72 -8.20 35.53
N GLN A 148 -9.95 -8.05 36.61
CA GLN A 148 -10.15 -8.76 37.87
C GLN A 148 -10.66 -7.75 38.91
#